data_AF-A0A818D2C7-F1
#
_entry.id   AF-A0A818D2C7-F1
#
_cell.length_a   1.000
_cell.length_b   1.000
_cell.length_c   1.000
_cell.angle_alpha   90.00
_cell.angle_beta   90.00
_cell.angle_gamma   90.00
#
_symmetry.space_group_name_H-M   'P 1'
#
loop_
_entity.id
_entity.type
_entity.pdbx_description
1 polymer ?
#
loop_
_entity_poly.entity_id
_entity_poly.type
_entity_poly.pdbx_seq_one_letter_code
_entity_poly.pdbx_strand_id
1 'polypeptide(L)'
;MSKRFYERYYDCPGFYVGSLINACEEAFSPTVIEERRPVLVYIHHDGSMFSNIFCKLTLCSATIIDYLLENYIVWPCDVTLEANRNMLANIWQEMFHDQLLNGFDEKKYPKLIGIKRNFQEQQNDSLAFDYQPVLLLEYDVLVRSKVAVNRKSLLTELTFFKSECDENEQAFAFYHNIETRFGKKIILELVKNLTLNDAINAFSNNILPLLSQQETKVEICDPSSLLINTILRKLKPQQVVSLRLTASWYRKQEELSRLARFTNVISLSLLNFQDIRAIEIYRTNFPRLTRLCFWYDNELNFTFFREVLQYLWSSIKRFEVHCPGNFCSHADQDQYNSLLFPNYDIEYCLFDLSNFPLHPTSDCTKQLPSCFLTAAIGLTKYLLNLQYFQLITNMDSVSKLLDLNEWIRMTSHCPRLTKVTLRVLGRMKADDEMSQKIVEIQNALCTLSQNTQFQVIFH
;
A
#
# COMPACT_ATOMS: atom_id res chain seq x y z
N MET A 1 25.72 5.93 35.36
CA MET A 1 25.15 7.23 34.90
C MET A 1 24.18 7.83 35.94
N SER A 2 23.23 7.07 36.48
CA SER A 2 22.15 7.58 37.36
C SER A 2 22.59 8.54 38.46
N LYS A 3 23.48 8.17 39.40
CA LYS A 3 23.79 8.99 40.58
C LYS A 3 24.30 10.41 40.26
N ARG A 4 25.29 10.53 39.37
CA ARG A 4 25.85 11.84 38.95
C ARG A 4 24.87 12.65 38.09
N PHE A 5 24.00 11.99 37.35
CA PHE A 5 22.95 12.65 36.57
C PHE A 5 21.91 13.28 37.50
N TYR A 6 21.43 12.54 38.50
CA TYR A 6 20.49 13.04 39.51
C TYR A 6 21.04 14.26 40.27
N GLU A 7 22.32 14.22 40.65
CA GLU A 7 23.00 15.32 41.33
C GLU A 7 23.07 16.61 40.47
N ARG A 8 23.05 16.48 39.13
CA ARG A 8 23.28 17.61 38.20
C ARG A 8 22.01 18.24 37.64
N TYR A 9 20.99 17.44 37.34
CA TYR A 9 19.81 17.93 36.63
C TYR A 9 18.55 17.99 37.50
N TYR A 10 18.51 17.29 38.65
CA TYR A 10 17.29 17.08 39.44
C TYR A 10 16.18 16.40 38.62
N ASP A 11 15.21 15.72 39.24
CA ASP A 11 14.05 15.08 38.59
C ASP A 11 14.30 14.49 37.19
N CYS A 12 14.69 13.21 37.11
CA CYS A 12 15.00 12.56 35.84
C CYS A 12 14.04 11.40 35.54
N PRO A 13 13.88 11.01 34.26
CA PRO A 13 13.09 9.83 33.93
C PRO A 13 13.64 8.61 34.68
N GLY A 14 12.74 7.73 35.13
CA GLY A 14 13.10 6.49 35.81
C GLY A 14 13.94 5.60 34.90
N PHE A 15 15.25 5.77 34.95
CA PHE A 15 16.18 5.03 34.10
C PHE A 15 16.24 3.56 34.50
N TYR A 16 16.19 2.70 33.50
CA TYR A 16 16.34 1.26 33.67
C TYR A 16 17.71 0.92 34.28
N VAL A 17 17.70 -0.01 35.23
CA VAL A 17 18.91 -0.51 35.90
C VAL A 17 19.19 -1.93 35.43
N GLY A 18 20.08 -2.07 34.45
CA GLY A 18 20.46 -3.36 33.88
C GLY A 18 21.16 -3.21 32.55
N SER A 19 21.41 -4.34 31.89
CA SER A 19 21.91 -4.37 30.51
C SER A 19 20.82 -3.91 29.53
N LEU A 20 21.22 -3.49 28.33
CA LEU A 20 20.27 -3.16 27.25
C LEU A 20 19.43 -4.38 26.86
N ILE A 21 20.04 -5.58 26.88
CA ILE A 21 19.35 -6.85 26.60
C ILE A 21 18.22 -7.07 27.59
N ASN A 22 18.48 -6.93 28.89
CA ASN A 22 17.47 -7.11 29.94
C ASN A 22 16.33 -6.08 29.81
N ALA A 23 16.66 -4.85 29.42
CA ALA A 23 15.66 -3.81 29.16
C ALA A 23 14.73 -4.21 28.01
N CYS A 24 15.28 -4.77 26.93
CA CYS A 24 14.49 -5.29 25.82
C CYS A 24 13.68 -6.53 26.22
N GLU A 25 14.24 -7.45 27.01
CA GLU A 25 13.48 -8.59 27.52
C GLU A 25 12.29 -8.12 28.36
N GLU A 26 12.48 -7.16 29.28
CA GLU A 26 11.39 -6.63 30.10
C GLU A 26 10.34 -5.88 29.29
N ALA A 27 10.75 -5.16 28.24
CA ALA A 27 9.88 -4.43 27.33
C ALA A 27 8.93 -5.35 26.54
N PHE A 28 9.44 -6.50 26.07
CA PHE A 28 8.78 -7.30 25.04
C PHE A 28 8.36 -8.71 25.49
N SER A 29 8.80 -9.17 26.66
CA SER A 29 8.43 -10.49 27.22
C SER A 29 7.05 -10.58 27.89
N PRO A 30 6.39 -9.50 28.37
CA PRO A 30 5.05 -9.62 28.93
C PRO A 30 4.08 -10.34 27.98
N THR A 31 3.26 -11.24 28.52
CA THR A 31 2.28 -12.00 27.73
C THR A 31 1.05 -11.16 27.40
N VAL A 32 0.71 -10.21 28.28
CA VAL A 32 -0.32 -9.20 28.05
C VAL A 32 0.29 -8.07 27.22
N ILE A 33 -0.26 -7.83 26.02
CA ILE A 33 0.26 -6.81 25.08
C ILE A 33 0.24 -5.42 25.70
N GLU A 34 -0.82 -5.10 26.45
CA GLU A 34 -1.03 -3.78 27.06
C GLU A 34 0.06 -3.44 28.09
N GLU A 35 0.78 -4.44 28.61
CA GLU A 35 1.91 -4.27 29.51
C GLU A 35 3.26 -4.08 28.77
N ARG A 36 3.29 -4.33 27.46
CA ARG A 36 4.50 -4.16 26.64
C ARG A 36 4.76 -2.69 26.40
N ARG A 37 6.02 -2.28 26.58
CA ARG A 37 6.46 -0.89 26.40
C ARG A 37 7.74 -0.88 25.58
N PRO A 38 7.84 -0.09 24.49
CA PRO A 38 9.08 0.00 23.73
C PRO A 38 10.25 0.50 24.57
N VAL A 39 11.47 0.16 24.17
CA VAL A 39 12.69 0.66 24.82
C VAL A 39 13.12 1.96 24.16
N LEU A 40 13.42 2.98 24.97
CA LEU A 40 14.02 4.23 24.53
C LEU A 40 15.46 4.31 25.02
N VAL A 41 16.42 4.26 24.11
CA VAL A 41 17.84 4.40 24.41
C VAL A 41 18.24 5.86 24.38
N TYR A 42 18.69 6.38 25.52
CA TYR A 42 19.21 7.74 25.65
C TYR A 42 20.73 7.73 25.73
N ILE A 43 21.39 8.26 24.69
CA ILE A 43 22.85 8.33 24.62
C ILE A 43 23.33 9.76 24.92
N HIS A 44 24.13 9.87 25.97
CA HIS A 44 24.63 11.12 26.53
C HIS A 44 26.14 11.27 26.37
N HIS A 45 26.59 12.49 26.10
CA HIS A 45 28.01 12.86 26.11
C HIS A 45 28.19 14.17 26.87
N ASP A 46 28.97 14.17 27.96
CA ASP A 46 29.14 15.33 28.84
C ASP A 46 29.76 16.54 28.12
N GLY A 47 30.68 16.27 27.18
CA GLY A 47 31.30 17.29 26.31
C GLY A 47 30.33 17.95 25.32
N SER A 48 29.14 17.37 25.10
CA SER A 48 28.12 17.98 24.24
C SER A 48 27.32 19.03 25.02
N MET A 49 27.45 20.28 24.61
CA MET A 49 26.60 21.38 25.12
C MET A 49 25.11 21.07 24.94
N PHE A 50 24.74 20.41 23.84
CA PHE A 50 23.35 20.09 23.54
C PHE A 50 22.80 18.99 24.42
N SER A 51 23.61 18.00 24.80
CA SER A 51 23.18 16.99 25.77
C SER A 51 22.79 17.64 27.10
N ASN A 52 23.60 18.61 27.55
CA ASN A 52 23.33 19.37 28.77
C ASN A 52 22.05 20.23 28.70
N ILE A 53 21.84 20.93 27.58
CA ILE A 53 20.64 21.76 27.35
C ILE A 53 19.39 20.89 27.24
N PHE A 54 19.47 19.79 26.48
CA PHE A 54 18.38 18.84 26.28
C PHE A 54 17.92 18.22 27.60
N CYS A 55 18.85 17.80 28.47
CA CYS A 55 18.51 17.32 29.81
C CYS A 55 17.69 18.34 30.58
N LYS A 56 18.18 19.58 30.68
CA LYS A 56 17.57 20.64 31.50
C LYS A 56 16.23 21.12 30.98
N LEU A 57 16.11 21.33 29.67
CA LEU A 57 14.95 22.01 29.09
C LEU A 57 13.86 21.03 28.65
N THR A 58 14.22 19.80 28.28
CA THR A 58 13.33 18.87 27.60
C THR A 58 13.17 17.56 28.37
N LEU A 59 14.24 16.77 28.54
CA LEU A 59 14.16 15.41 29.10
C LEU A 59 13.69 15.41 30.56
N CYS A 60 14.17 16.36 31.37
CA CYS A 60 13.81 16.47 32.79
C CYS A 60 12.54 17.32 33.03
N SER A 61 11.73 17.56 32.00
CA SER A 61 10.45 18.23 32.19
C SER A 61 9.40 17.24 32.68
N ALA A 62 8.58 17.63 33.67
CA ALA A 62 7.56 16.76 34.27
C ALA A 62 6.71 16.04 33.23
N THR A 63 6.19 16.77 32.23
CA THR A 63 5.37 16.19 31.14
C THR A 63 6.10 15.10 30.36
N ILE A 64 7.40 15.26 30.09
CA ILE A 64 8.17 14.24 29.37
C ILE A 64 8.49 13.07 30.29
N ILE A 65 8.82 13.32 31.56
CA ILE A 65 9.09 12.27 32.55
C ILE A 65 7.86 11.38 32.72
N ASP A 66 6.69 11.97 32.98
CA ASP A 66 5.43 11.26 33.20
C ASP A 66 5.10 10.39 31.98
N TYR A 67 5.20 10.97 30.78
CA TYR A 67 4.95 10.24 29.53
C TYR A 67 5.93 9.08 29.32
N LEU A 68 7.22 9.28 29.59
CA LEU A 68 8.23 8.24 29.44
C LEU A 68 8.03 7.11 30.46
N LEU A 69 7.70 7.41 31.71
CA LEU A 69 7.45 6.41 32.76
C LEU A 69 6.27 5.50 32.41
N GLU A 70 5.21 6.08 31.86
CA GLU A 70 4.01 5.34 31.48
C GLU A 70 4.23 4.50 30.21
N ASN A 71 4.97 5.01 29.23
CA ASN A 71 4.95 4.45 27.87
C ASN A 71 6.23 3.73 27.44
N TYR A 72 7.36 3.93 28.15
CA TYR A 72 8.68 3.45 27.72
C TYR A 72 9.48 2.79 28.85
N ILE A 73 10.38 1.90 28.47
CA ILE A 73 11.55 1.54 29.29
C ILE A 73 12.72 2.40 28.81
N VAL A 74 13.19 3.34 29.64
CA VAL A 74 14.27 4.27 29.26
C VAL A 74 15.62 3.72 29.69
N TRP A 75 16.46 3.34 28.72
CA TRP A 75 17.82 2.83 28.99
C TRP A 75 18.89 3.91 28.73
N PRO A 76 19.64 4.35 29.75
CA PRO A 76 20.65 5.39 29.59
C PRO A 76 22.03 4.83 29.23
N CYS A 77 22.78 5.55 28.38
CA CYS A 77 24.18 5.28 28.10
C CYS A 77 25.02 6.56 28.11
N ASP A 78 26.08 6.58 28.93
CA ASP A 78 27.05 7.68 28.96
C ASP A 78 28.29 7.28 28.14
N VAL A 79 28.49 7.96 27.02
CA VAL A 79 29.56 7.69 26.06
C VAL A 79 30.69 8.72 26.14
N THR A 80 30.77 9.48 27.24
CA THR A 80 31.84 10.47 27.47
C THR A 80 33.23 9.81 27.47
N LEU A 81 33.34 8.62 28.08
CA LEU A 81 34.57 7.84 28.09
C LEU A 81 34.64 6.91 26.88
N GLU A 82 35.83 6.81 26.29
CA GLU A 82 36.08 5.95 25.12
C GLU A 82 35.77 4.47 25.39
N ALA A 83 36.05 3.99 26.60
CA ALA A 83 35.71 2.62 27.00
C ALA A 83 34.20 2.35 26.88
N ASN A 84 33.35 3.31 27.24
CA ASN A 84 31.90 3.17 27.14
C ASN A 84 31.40 3.26 25.69
N ARG A 85 32.07 4.06 24.85
CA ARG A 85 31.79 4.11 23.39
C ARG A 85 32.02 2.75 22.75
N ASN A 86 33.17 2.15 23.03
CA ASN A 86 33.54 0.84 22.49
C ASN A 86 32.61 -0.26 23.01
N MET A 87 32.26 -0.22 24.30
CA MET A 87 31.28 -1.13 24.89
C MET A 87 29.91 -1.01 24.20
N LEU A 88 29.40 0.21 24.02
CA LEU A 88 28.11 0.43 23.35
C LEU A 88 28.15 -0.03 21.89
N ALA A 89 29.23 0.26 21.17
CA ALA A 89 29.39 -0.17 19.77
C ALA A 89 29.37 -1.70 19.65
N ASN A 90 30.06 -2.41 20.54
CA ASN A 90 30.07 -3.88 20.54
C ASN A 90 28.67 -4.44 20.83
N ILE A 91 27.99 -3.95 21.88
CA ILE A 91 26.61 -4.35 22.19
C ILE A 91 25.69 -4.09 21.01
N TRP A 92 25.82 -2.93 20.36
CA TRP A 92 24.99 -2.55 19.21
C TRP A 92 25.19 -3.48 18.01
N GLN A 93 26.45 -3.79 17.70
CA GLN A 93 26.78 -4.70 16.60
C GLN A 93 26.28 -6.12 16.86
N GLU A 94 26.38 -6.60 18.10
CA GLU A 94 25.89 -7.92 18.50
C GLU A 94 24.36 -8.01 18.49
N MET A 95 23.66 -6.96 18.95
CA MET A 95 22.20 -6.99 19.08
C MET A 95 21.46 -6.67 17.79
N PHE A 96 21.96 -5.75 16.96
CA PHE A 96 21.18 -5.19 15.85
C PHE A 96 21.81 -5.38 14.47
N HIS A 97 23.08 -5.78 14.40
CA HIS A 97 23.84 -5.88 13.13
C HIS A 97 23.74 -4.62 12.24
N ASP A 98 23.68 -3.45 12.89
CA ASP A 98 23.34 -2.18 12.27
C ASP A 98 24.45 -1.13 12.46
N GLN A 99 24.50 -0.15 11.56
CA GLN A 99 25.56 0.86 11.50
C GLN A 99 25.16 2.22 12.09
N LEU A 100 24.00 2.36 12.73
CA LEU A 100 23.47 3.65 13.22
C LEU A 100 24.40 4.35 14.23
N LEU A 101 25.21 3.59 14.98
CA LEU A 101 26.17 4.12 15.93
C LEU A 101 27.60 4.28 15.36
N ASN A 102 27.80 4.10 14.05
CA ASN A 102 29.12 4.29 13.44
C ASN A 102 29.50 5.78 13.40
N GLY A 103 30.68 6.10 13.92
CA GLY A 103 31.20 7.47 13.98
C GLY A 103 30.69 8.23 15.21
N PHE A 104 31.47 8.19 16.29
CA PHE A 104 31.23 8.99 17.48
C PHE A 104 31.71 10.42 17.24
N ASP A 105 30.77 11.35 17.02
CA ASP A 105 31.03 12.79 16.98
C ASP A 105 30.35 13.44 18.17
N GLU A 106 31.14 14.06 19.06
CA GLU A 106 30.65 14.73 20.26
C GLU A 106 29.56 15.77 19.95
N LYS A 107 29.63 16.40 18.78
CA LYS A 107 28.66 17.41 18.35
C LYS A 107 27.29 16.79 18.06
N LYS A 108 27.23 15.49 17.78
CA LYS A 108 25.99 14.81 17.37
C LYS A 108 25.11 14.34 18.53
N TYR A 109 25.56 14.52 19.77
CA TYR A 109 24.81 14.15 20.97
C TYR A 109 23.90 15.30 21.46
N PRO A 110 22.74 15.00 22.08
CA PRO A 110 22.30 13.66 22.48
C PRO A 110 21.69 12.85 21.32
N LYS A 111 21.65 11.53 21.48
CA LYS A 111 20.86 10.65 20.60
C LYS A 111 19.73 10.00 21.38
N LEU A 112 18.53 9.98 20.80
CA LEU A 112 17.43 9.13 21.25
C LEU A 112 17.11 8.11 20.18
N ILE A 113 17.10 6.85 20.57
CA ILE A 113 16.84 5.73 19.67
C ILE A 113 15.70 4.91 20.27
N GLY A 114 14.60 4.79 19.56
CA GLY A 114 13.53 3.86 19.90
C GLY A 114 13.89 2.47 19.40
N ILE A 115 13.71 1.46 20.24
CA ILE A 115 13.83 0.07 19.82
C ILE A 115 12.41 -0.49 19.74
N LYS A 116 12.08 -1.04 18.57
CA LYS A 116 10.85 -1.80 18.35
C LYS A 116 11.18 -3.26 18.04
N ARG A 117 10.21 -4.14 18.20
CA ARG A 117 10.33 -5.53 17.78
C ARG A 117 10.10 -5.62 16.27
N ASN A 118 10.96 -6.34 15.55
CA ASN A 118 10.83 -6.55 14.11
C ASN A 118 10.17 -7.90 13.81
N PHE A 119 9.52 -7.98 12.65
CA PHE A 119 8.93 -9.21 12.12
C PHE A 119 9.75 -9.70 10.91
N GLN A 120 10.86 -10.40 11.13
CA GLN A 120 11.53 -11.15 10.07
C GLN A 120 11.83 -12.61 10.47
N GLU A 121 11.81 -13.50 9.47
CA GLU A 121 12.18 -14.92 9.59
C GLU A 121 13.61 -15.04 10.14
N GLN A 122 13.82 -15.87 11.17
CA GLN A 122 15.13 -16.46 11.41
C GLN A 122 15.30 -17.71 10.56
N GLN A 123 16.39 -17.75 9.79
CA GLN A 123 16.80 -18.93 9.03
C GLN A 123 17.65 -19.93 9.83
N ASN A 124 17.98 -19.70 11.12
CA ASN A 124 18.88 -20.59 11.88
C ASN A 124 18.48 -20.75 13.36
N ASP A 125 18.64 -21.98 13.87
CA ASP A 125 18.27 -22.56 15.18
C ASP A 125 18.89 -21.92 16.45
N SER A 126 19.04 -20.59 16.50
CA SER A 126 19.52 -19.90 17.70
C SER A 126 18.58 -18.76 18.06
N LEU A 127 17.91 -18.88 19.22
CA LEU A 127 17.06 -17.86 19.85
C LEU A 127 17.80 -16.52 19.94
N ALA A 128 17.69 -15.68 18.90
CA ALA A 128 18.11 -14.30 18.93
C ALA A 128 16.86 -13.42 18.81
N PHE A 129 16.72 -12.45 19.69
CA PHE A 129 15.60 -11.51 19.65
C PHE A 129 15.80 -10.50 18.49
N ASP A 130 14.84 -10.41 17.56
CA ASP A 130 14.92 -9.48 16.42
C ASP A 130 14.38 -8.10 16.84
N TYR A 131 15.28 -7.23 17.25
CA TYR A 131 15.00 -5.85 17.65
C TYR A 131 15.47 -4.91 16.54
N GLN A 132 14.66 -3.91 16.20
CA GLN A 132 15.01 -2.88 15.23
C GLN A 132 15.19 -1.53 15.93
N PRO A 133 16.39 -0.93 15.86
CA PRO A 133 16.61 0.43 16.32
C PRO A 133 16.11 1.46 15.29
N VAL A 134 15.49 2.53 15.79
CA VAL A 134 15.00 3.67 15.00
C VAL A 134 15.49 4.96 15.65
N LEU A 135 16.28 5.75 14.92
CA LEU A 135 16.76 7.04 15.39
C LEU A 135 15.61 8.05 15.45
N LEU A 136 15.21 8.44 16.65
CA LEU A 136 14.13 9.40 16.87
C LEU A 136 14.67 10.84 16.96
N LEU A 137 15.91 10.99 17.45
CA LEU A 137 16.52 12.31 17.63
C LEU A 137 18.05 12.22 17.51
N GLU A 138 18.61 13.09 16.68
CA GLU A 138 20.05 13.39 16.62
C GLU A 138 20.22 14.91 16.46
N TYR A 139 21.34 15.43 16.94
CA TYR A 139 21.67 16.85 16.91
C TYR A 139 21.42 17.55 15.56
N ASP A 140 21.80 16.93 14.43
CA ASP A 140 21.67 17.54 13.11
C ASP A 140 20.20 17.82 12.74
N VAL A 141 19.27 17.04 13.29
CA VAL A 141 17.82 17.24 13.15
C VAL A 141 17.34 18.42 14.02
N LEU A 142 17.96 18.61 15.19
CA LEU A 142 17.66 19.73 16.10
C LEU A 142 18.06 21.08 15.51
N VAL A 143 19.20 21.15 14.82
CA VAL A 143 19.69 22.39 14.22
C VAL A 143 18.88 22.75 12.97
N ARG A 144 18.57 21.77 12.12
CA ARG A 144 17.84 22.00 10.85
C ARG A 144 16.40 22.45 11.06
N SER A 145 15.76 22.04 12.15
CA SER A 145 14.38 22.42 12.46
C SER A 145 14.23 23.87 12.93
N LYS A 146 15.32 24.63 13.19
CA LYS A 146 15.31 25.97 13.82
C LYS A 146 14.52 26.06 15.14
N VAL A 147 14.11 24.92 15.68
CA VAL A 147 13.33 24.79 16.90
C VAL A 147 14.28 24.20 17.92
N ALA A 148 14.72 25.01 18.89
CA ALA A 148 15.19 24.44 20.15
C ALA A 148 14.12 23.44 20.59
N VAL A 149 14.45 22.15 20.75
CA VAL A 149 13.46 21.06 20.91
C VAL A 149 12.38 21.49 21.88
N ASN A 150 11.25 21.95 21.33
CA ASN A 150 10.11 22.30 22.14
C ASN A 150 9.55 20.96 22.59
N ARG A 151 9.30 20.80 23.90
CA ARG A 151 8.76 19.58 24.53
C ARG A 151 7.63 18.95 23.71
N LYS A 152 6.80 19.80 23.10
CA LYS A 152 5.72 19.39 22.18
C LYS A 152 6.20 18.54 21.01
N SER A 153 7.30 18.93 20.36
CA SER A 153 7.86 18.21 19.20
C SER A 153 8.40 16.84 19.59
N LEU A 154 9.10 16.75 20.74
CA LEU A 154 9.59 15.47 21.25
C LEU A 154 8.41 14.56 21.62
N LEU A 155 7.39 15.11 22.29
CA LEU A 155 6.21 14.36 22.68
C LEU A 155 5.46 13.82 21.45
N THR A 156 5.32 14.62 20.37
CA THR A 156 4.73 14.16 19.11
C THR A 156 5.48 12.97 18.53
N GLU A 157 6.82 13.05 18.45
CA GLU A 157 7.65 11.98 17.88
C GLU A 157 7.55 10.69 18.70
N LEU A 158 7.63 10.80 20.02
CA LEU A 158 7.44 9.65 20.91
C LEU A 158 6.04 9.07 20.77
N THR A 159 5.00 9.90 20.76
CA THR A 159 3.61 9.43 20.61
C THR A 159 3.41 8.68 19.29
N PHE A 160 3.96 9.21 18.20
CA PHE A 160 3.91 8.55 16.89
C PHE A 160 4.62 7.18 16.91
N PHE A 161 5.85 7.13 17.45
CA PHE A 161 6.60 5.88 17.57
C PHE A 161 5.88 4.86 18.46
N LYS A 162 5.25 5.29 19.56
CA LYS A 162 4.46 4.42 20.44
C LYS A 162 3.25 3.85 19.71
N SER A 163 2.49 4.67 18.97
CA SER A 163 1.34 4.18 18.20
C SER A 163 1.74 3.15 17.15
N GLU A 164 2.88 3.35 16.48
CA GLU A 164 3.39 2.37 15.52
C GLU A 164 3.76 1.05 16.20
N CYS A 165 4.34 1.09 17.40
CA CYS A 165 4.63 -0.13 18.17
C CYS A 165 3.35 -0.87 18.59
N ASP A 166 2.32 -0.14 19.02
CA ASP A 166 1.07 -0.73 19.49
C ASP A 166 0.27 -1.40 18.38
N GLU A 167 0.19 -0.77 17.20
CA GLU A 167 -0.43 -1.36 16.01
C GLU A 167 0.26 -2.68 15.61
N ASN A 168 1.59 -2.69 15.64
CA ASN A 168 2.41 -3.86 15.36
C ASN A 168 2.14 -5.02 16.35
N GLU A 169 2.08 -4.72 17.65
CA GLU A 169 1.84 -5.72 18.70
C GLU A 169 0.40 -6.26 18.70
N GLN A 170 -0.60 -5.40 18.45
CA GLN A 170 -2.00 -5.82 18.32
C GLN A 170 -2.20 -6.73 17.10
N ALA A 171 -1.60 -6.39 15.97
CA ALA A 171 -1.59 -7.24 14.79
C ALA A 171 -0.98 -8.61 15.16
N PHE A 172 0.18 -8.64 15.81
CA PHE A 172 0.85 -9.88 16.21
C PHE A 172 -0.05 -10.78 17.07
N ALA A 173 -0.67 -10.26 18.13
CA ALA A 173 -1.47 -11.10 19.01
C ALA A 173 -2.80 -11.53 18.40
N PHE A 174 -3.39 -10.71 17.53
CA PHE A 174 -4.53 -11.14 16.72
C PHE A 174 -4.16 -12.39 15.90
N TYR A 175 -3.02 -12.36 15.21
CA TYR A 175 -2.56 -13.48 14.39
C TYR A 175 -2.09 -14.69 15.21
N HIS A 176 -1.36 -14.48 16.31
CA HIS A 176 -0.94 -15.55 17.22
C HIS A 176 -2.14 -16.25 17.89
N ASN A 177 -3.18 -15.49 18.26
CA ASN A 177 -4.42 -16.05 18.77
C ASN A 177 -5.17 -16.86 17.70
N ILE A 178 -5.15 -16.44 16.43
CA ILE A 178 -5.74 -17.23 15.34
C ILE A 178 -5.01 -18.57 15.18
N GLU A 179 -3.68 -18.55 15.21
CA GLU A 179 -2.85 -19.74 15.05
C GLU A 179 -3.08 -20.77 16.16
N THR A 180 -3.14 -20.29 17.41
CA THR A 180 -3.33 -21.13 18.60
C THR A 180 -4.77 -21.64 18.77
N ARG A 181 -5.80 -20.86 18.38
CA ARG A 181 -7.21 -21.28 18.55
C ARG A 181 -7.76 -22.17 17.44
N PHE A 182 -7.41 -21.91 16.18
CA PHE A 182 -8.16 -22.49 15.06
C PHE A 182 -7.44 -23.68 14.39
N GLY A 183 -6.17 -23.92 14.71
CA GLY A 183 -5.38 -25.02 14.17
C GLY A 183 -5.10 -24.91 12.66
N LYS A 184 -4.08 -25.64 12.17
CA LYS A 184 -3.60 -25.58 10.77
C LYS A 184 -4.70 -25.70 9.71
N LYS A 185 -5.77 -26.47 10.00
CA LYS A 185 -6.85 -26.77 9.05
C LYS A 185 -7.77 -25.57 8.75
N ILE A 186 -8.07 -24.73 9.74
CA ILE A 186 -8.90 -23.54 9.55
C ILE A 186 -8.07 -22.38 8.98
N ILE A 187 -6.79 -22.29 9.37
CA ILE A 187 -5.84 -21.35 8.77
C ILE A 187 -5.69 -21.62 7.26
N LEU A 188 -5.60 -22.91 6.87
CA LEU A 188 -5.62 -23.32 5.47
C LEU A 188 -6.87 -22.85 4.72
N GLU A 189 -8.02 -22.80 5.38
CA GLU A 189 -9.29 -22.35 4.80
C GLU A 189 -9.38 -20.82 4.71
N LEU A 190 -8.79 -20.09 5.66
CA LEU A 190 -8.70 -18.63 5.66
C LEU A 190 -7.72 -18.13 4.59
N VAL A 191 -6.55 -18.76 4.45
CA VAL A 191 -5.53 -18.42 3.44
C VAL A 191 -6.07 -18.58 2.02
N LYS A 192 -7.04 -19.49 1.77
CA LYS A 192 -7.68 -19.63 0.46
C LYS A 192 -8.36 -18.35 -0.04
N ASN A 193 -8.74 -17.46 0.87
CA ASN A 193 -9.50 -16.25 0.56
C ASN A 193 -8.68 -14.95 0.67
N LEU A 194 -7.40 -15.03 1.05
CA LEU A 194 -6.52 -13.87 1.22
C LEU A 194 -5.69 -13.62 -0.04
N THR A 195 -5.33 -12.36 -0.30
CA THR A 195 -4.28 -12.06 -1.27
C THR A 195 -2.94 -12.57 -0.76
N LEU A 196 -1.94 -12.78 -1.63
CA LEU A 196 -0.62 -13.22 -1.17
C LEU A 196 -0.02 -12.23 -0.17
N ASN A 197 -0.24 -10.94 -0.38
CA ASN A 197 0.27 -9.90 0.49
C ASN A 197 -0.39 -9.96 1.87
N ASP A 198 -1.71 -10.12 1.92
CA ASP A 198 -2.45 -10.28 3.19
C ASP A 198 -2.07 -11.58 3.89
N ALA A 199 -1.87 -12.67 3.14
CA ALA A 199 -1.44 -13.94 3.67
C ALA A 199 0.00 -13.87 4.19
N ILE A 200 0.91 -13.17 3.51
CA ILE A 200 2.29 -12.92 3.96
C ILE A 200 2.27 -12.12 5.27
N ASN A 201 1.46 -11.06 5.31
CA ASN A 201 1.33 -10.21 6.50
C ASN A 201 0.68 -10.97 7.67
N ALA A 202 -0.27 -11.87 7.39
CA ALA A 202 -1.00 -12.62 8.41
C ALA A 202 -0.30 -13.91 8.86
N PHE A 203 0.55 -14.53 8.01
CA PHE A 203 1.11 -15.87 8.23
C PHE A 203 2.59 -15.98 7.82
N SER A 204 3.38 -14.93 8.09
CA SER A 204 4.79 -14.82 7.71
C SER A 204 5.61 -16.08 7.99
N ASN A 205 5.40 -16.73 9.15
CA ASN A 205 6.17 -17.92 9.58
C ASN A 205 5.69 -19.26 8.99
N ASN A 206 4.49 -19.33 8.38
CA ASN A 206 3.87 -20.60 7.95
C ASN A 206 3.41 -20.61 6.49
N ILE A 207 3.53 -19.49 5.77
CA ILE A 207 2.95 -19.36 4.43
C ILE A 207 3.60 -20.28 3.40
N LEU A 208 4.90 -20.55 3.52
CA LEU A 208 5.66 -21.36 2.56
C LEU A 208 5.20 -22.84 2.52
N PRO A 209 5.08 -23.55 3.66
CA PRO A 209 4.43 -24.86 3.70
C PRO A 209 2.99 -24.84 3.18
N LEU A 210 2.21 -23.81 3.53
CA LEU A 210 0.80 -23.68 3.13
C LEU A 210 0.65 -23.49 1.61
N LEU A 211 1.48 -22.65 0.99
CA LEU A 211 1.49 -22.41 -0.47
C LEU A 211 2.02 -23.60 -1.27
N SER A 212 2.94 -24.39 -0.70
CA SER A 212 3.52 -25.55 -1.37
C SER A 212 2.55 -26.72 -1.57
N GLN A 213 1.47 -26.76 -0.77
CA GLN A 213 0.50 -27.85 -0.72
C GLN A 213 -0.79 -27.60 -1.53
N GLN A 214 -0.99 -26.41 -2.09
CA GLN A 214 -2.29 -25.99 -2.66
C GLN A 214 -2.29 -25.80 -4.19
N GLU A 215 -3.48 -25.87 -4.81
CA GLU A 215 -3.78 -25.37 -6.16
C GLU A 215 -4.28 -23.90 -6.12
N THR A 216 -3.93 -23.14 -5.07
CA THR A 216 -4.48 -21.80 -4.85
C THR A 216 -3.98 -20.81 -5.88
N LYS A 217 -4.94 -20.02 -6.35
CA LYS A 217 -4.76 -18.88 -7.25
C LYS A 217 -4.10 -17.74 -6.47
N VAL A 218 -2.79 -17.58 -6.64
CA VAL A 218 -2.01 -16.55 -5.94
C VAL A 218 -2.07 -15.22 -6.69
N GLU A 219 -2.39 -14.11 -6.02
CA GLU A 219 -2.22 -12.74 -6.52
C GLU A 219 -0.94 -12.13 -5.95
N ILE A 220 0.03 -11.85 -6.82
CA ILE A 220 1.36 -11.34 -6.41
C ILE A 220 1.37 -9.82 -6.56
N CYS A 221 1.68 -9.09 -5.48
CA CYS A 221 1.82 -7.63 -5.46
C CYS A 221 3.28 -7.25 -5.23
N ASP A 222 3.87 -6.43 -6.11
CA ASP A 222 5.26 -5.94 -6.03
C ASP A 222 6.34 -7.02 -5.79
N PRO A 223 6.70 -7.79 -6.83
CA PRO A 223 7.66 -8.88 -6.66
C PRO A 223 9.10 -8.44 -6.38
N SER A 224 9.37 -7.15 -6.18
CA SER A 224 10.71 -6.64 -5.85
C SER A 224 11.13 -6.95 -4.41
N SER A 225 10.18 -7.32 -3.55
CA SER A 225 10.45 -7.83 -2.21
C SER A 225 11.28 -9.12 -2.28
N LEU A 226 12.37 -9.17 -1.51
CA LEU A 226 13.21 -10.36 -1.32
C LEU A 226 12.39 -11.58 -0.88
N LEU A 227 11.38 -11.34 -0.04
CA LEU A 227 10.45 -12.37 0.42
C LEU A 227 9.62 -12.92 -0.75
N ILE A 228 9.09 -12.03 -1.60
CA ILE A 228 8.30 -12.44 -2.77
C ILE A 228 9.16 -13.19 -3.78
N ASN A 229 10.42 -12.78 -3.99
CA ASN A 229 11.35 -13.53 -4.83
C ASN A 229 11.59 -14.96 -4.31
N THR A 230 11.69 -15.13 -3.00
CA THR A 230 11.86 -16.43 -2.35
C THR A 230 10.59 -17.29 -2.51
N ILE A 231 9.41 -16.69 -2.33
CA ILE A 231 8.12 -17.35 -2.51
C ILE A 231 7.92 -17.74 -3.98
N LEU A 232 8.17 -16.82 -4.90
CA LEU A 232 8.09 -17.05 -6.34
C LEU A 232 8.89 -18.28 -6.72
N ARG A 233 10.15 -18.41 -6.30
CA ARG A 233 11.00 -19.58 -6.61
C ARG A 233 10.37 -20.91 -6.19
N LYS A 234 9.59 -20.93 -5.12
CA LYS A 234 8.93 -22.12 -4.57
C LYS A 234 7.55 -22.41 -5.18
N LEU A 235 6.90 -21.44 -5.82
CA LEU A 235 5.63 -21.64 -6.51
C LEU A 235 5.83 -22.42 -7.82
N LYS A 236 4.97 -23.42 -8.03
CA LYS A 236 4.84 -24.13 -9.30
C LYS A 236 4.19 -23.20 -10.34
N PRO A 237 4.65 -23.25 -11.61
CA PRO A 237 4.05 -22.54 -12.74
C PRO A 237 2.53 -22.49 -12.78
N GLN A 238 1.86 -23.60 -12.42
CA GLN A 238 0.43 -23.75 -12.56
C GLN A 238 -0.39 -23.07 -11.44
N GLN A 239 0.24 -22.68 -10.33
CA GLN A 239 -0.44 -22.10 -9.15
C GLN A 239 -0.77 -20.61 -9.33
N VAL A 240 -0.04 -19.90 -10.19
CA VAL A 240 -0.23 -18.45 -10.36
C VAL A 240 -1.17 -18.21 -11.53
N VAL A 241 -2.34 -17.63 -11.24
CA VAL A 241 -3.36 -17.32 -12.27
C VAL A 241 -3.62 -15.82 -12.42
N SER A 242 -3.20 -15.02 -11.43
CA SER A 242 -3.38 -13.57 -11.41
C SER A 242 -2.09 -12.90 -10.97
N LEU A 243 -1.66 -11.86 -11.67
CA LEU A 243 -0.46 -11.10 -11.33
C LEU A 243 -0.81 -9.62 -11.17
N ARG A 244 -0.25 -8.94 -10.17
CA ARG A 244 -0.35 -7.49 -10.00
C ARG A 244 1.05 -6.86 -10.03
N LEU A 245 1.38 -6.16 -11.10
CA LEU A 245 2.70 -5.57 -11.32
C LEU A 245 2.67 -4.07 -11.10
N THR A 246 3.72 -3.55 -10.48
CA THR A 246 3.93 -2.11 -10.25
C THR A 246 4.79 -1.50 -11.35
N ALA A 247 4.82 -0.16 -11.42
CA ALA A 247 5.50 0.53 -12.51
C ALA A 247 7.03 0.31 -12.59
N SER A 248 7.65 -0.13 -11.48
CA SER A 248 9.07 -0.46 -11.43
C SER A 248 9.41 -1.74 -12.22
N TRP A 249 8.44 -2.61 -12.50
CA TRP A 249 8.66 -3.94 -13.06
C TRP A 249 8.82 -3.98 -14.58
N TYR A 250 8.01 -3.24 -15.33
CA TYR A 250 8.06 -3.29 -16.80
C TYR A 250 9.34 -2.70 -17.40
N ARG A 251 10.14 -1.95 -16.61
CA ARG A 251 11.45 -1.43 -17.05
C ARG A 251 12.56 -2.47 -16.98
N LYS A 252 12.35 -3.61 -16.30
CA LYS A 252 13.37 -4.66 -16.09
C LYS A 252 12.97 -5.95 -16.82
N GLN A 253 13.41 -6.06 -18.08
CA GLN A 253 13.12 -7.24 -18.92
C GLN A 253 13.54 -8.57 -18.27
N GLU A 254 14.63 -8.57 -17.49
CA GLU A 254 15.11 -9.75 -16.76
C GLU A 254 14.09 -10.27 -15.74
N GLU A 255 13.38 -9.37 -15.06
CA GLU A 255 12.40 -9.73 -14.04
C GLU A 255 11.13 -10.32 -14.68
N LEU A 256 10.72 -9.82 -15.86
CA LEU A 256 9.62 -10.39 -16.62
C LEU A 256 9.91 -11.82 -17.11
N SER A 257 11.14 -12.09 -17.55
CA SER A 257 11.57 -13.44 -17.93
C SER A 257 11.44 -14.44 -16.78
N ARG A 258 11.55 -14.01 -15.52
CA ARG A 258 11.34 -14.89 -14.35
C ARG A 258 9.86 -15.22 -14.12
N LEU A 259 8.96 -14.32 -14.52
CA LEU A 259 7.52 -14.53 -14.45
C LEU A 259 6.99 -15.33 -15.65
N ALA A 260 7.74 -15.39 -16.76
CA ALA A 260 7.40 -16.14 -17.97
C ALA A 260 7.06 -17.61 -17.73
N ARG A 261 7.63 -18.22 -16.68
CA ARG A 261 7.31 -19.60 -16.31
C ARG A 261 5.86 -19.79 -15.85
N PHE A 262 5.14 -18.74 -15.44
CA PHE A 262 3.75 -18.81 -15.00
C PHE A 262 2.79 -18.74 -16.18
N THR A 263 2.80 -19.78 -17.02
CA THR A 263 2.02 -19.82 -18.28
C THR A 263 0.49 -19.92 -18.06
N ASN A 264 0.04 -20.17 -16.83
CA ASN A 264 -1.37 -20.25 -16.44
C ASN A 264 -1.97 -18.92 -15.96
N VAL A 265 -1.24 -17.82 -16.06
CA VAL A 265 -1.76 -16.50 -15.74
C VAL A 265 -2.88 -16.14 -16.72
N ILE A 266 -4.09 -15.96 -16.19
CA ILE A 266 -5.29 -15.56 -16.93
C ILE A 266 -5.68 -14.10 -16.65
N SER A 267 -5.16 -13.50 -15.58
CA SER A 267 -5.46 -12.12 -15.15
C SER A 267 -4.17 -11.36 -14.86
N LEU A 268 -4.07 -10.13 -15.37
CA LEU A 268 -2.91 -9.27 -15.14
C LEU A 268 -3.40 -7.87 -14.78
N SER A 269 -2.97 -7.38 -13.62
CA SER A 269 -3.22 -6.05 -13.12
C SER A 269 -1.92 -5.23 -13.20
N LEU A 270 -1.95 -4.08 -13.85
CA LEU A 270 -0.79 -3.21 -14.05
C LEU A 270 -1.02 -1.86 -13.37
N LEU A 271 -0.19 -1.52 -12.39
CA LEU A 271 -0.27 -0.27 -11.64
C LEU A 271 0.64 0.79 -12.28
N ASN A 272 0.08 1.96 -12.58
CA ASN A 272 0.70 3.12 -13.22
C ASN A 272 1.47 2.78 -14.50
N PHE A 273 0.90 1.92 -15.33
CA PHE A 273 1.55 1.43 -16.54
C PHE A 273 1.61 2.50 -17.63
N GLN A 274 2.80 2.72 -18.21
CA GLN A 274 3.03 3.78 -19.21
C GLN A 274 3.87 3.34 -20.42
N ASP A 275 4.43 2.12 -20.43
CA ASP A 275 5.25 1.65 -21.57
C ASP A 275 4.50 0.64 -22.43
N ILE A 276 3.89 1.13 -23.51
CA ILE A 276 3.09 0.31 -24.40
C ILE A 276 3.86 -0.85 -25.03
N ARG A 277 5.18 -0.69 -25.23
CA ARG A 277 6.02 -1.73 -25.86
C ARG A 277 6.12 -2.96 -24.96
N ALA A 278 5.93 -2.81 -23.66
CA ALA A 278 5.92 -3.93 -22.72
C ALA A 278 4.68 -4.82 -22.87
N ILE A 279 3.60 -4.35 -23.53
CA ILE A 279 2.40 -5.17 -23.79
C ILE A 279 2.73 -6.40 -24.64
N GLU A 280 3.58 -6.25 -25.66
CA GLU A 280 3.97 -7.37 -26.52
C GLU A 280 4.83 -8.39 -25.76
N ILE A 281 5.60 -7.93 -24.77
CA ILE A 281 6.35 -8.80 -23.87
C ILE A 281 5.36 -9.61 -23.02
N TYR A 282 4.32 -8.99 -22.46
CA TYR A 282 3.30 -9.69 -21.69
C TYR A 282 2.52 -10.71 -22.51
N ARG A 283 2.21 -10.37 -23.77
CA ARG A 283 1.58 -11.29 -24.72
C ARG A 283 2.35 -12.58 -24.89
N THR A 284 3.66 -12.45 -25.09
CA THR A 284 4.55 -13.58 -25.32
C THR A 284 4.69 -14.45 -24.07
N ASN A 285 4.74 -13.81 -22.89
CA ASN A 285 4.96 -14.51 -21.62
C ASN A 285 3.68 -15.11 -21.00
N PHE A 286 2.51 -14.55 -21.30
CA PHE A 286 1.23 -14.95 -20.73
C PHE A 286 0.19 -15.29 -21.82
N PRO A 287 0.38 -16.40 -22.56
CA PRO A 287 -0.47 -16.75 -23.70
C PRO A 287 -1.93 -17.07 -23.33
N ARG A 288 -2.21 -17.33 -22.05
CA ARG A 288 -3.56 -17.63 -21.52
C ARG A 288 -4.25 -16.40 -20.93
N LEU A 289 -3.65 -15.21 -21.04
CA LEU A 289 -4.22 -14.00 -20.48
C LEU A 289 -5.58 -13.71 -21.13
N THR A 290 -6.62 -13.58 -20.31
CA THR A 290 -7.99 -13.27 -20.73
C THR A 290 -8.53 -12.01 -20.08
N ARG A 291 -7.93 -11.58 -18.96
CA ARG A 291 -8.25 -10.35 -18.24
C ARG A 291 -7.03 -9.45 -18.14
N LEU A 292 -7.20 -8.19 -18.52
CA LEU A 292 -6.20 -7.14 -18.32
C LEU A 292 -6.84 -5.99 -17.54
N CYS A 293 -6.19 -5.58 -16.47
CA CYS A 293 -6.66 -4.56 -15.56
C CYS A 293 -5.57 -3.50 -15.39
N PHE A 294 -5.94 -2.24 -15.50
CA PHE A 294 -5.05 -1.13 -15.23
C PHE A 294 -5.49 -0.40 -13.98
N TRP A 295 -4.53 -0.09 -13.12
CA TRP A 295 -4.72 0.74 -11.95
C TRP A 295 -3.84 1.97 -12.12
N TYR A 296 -4.40 3.16 -11.94
CA TYR A 296 -3.63 4.39 -11.91
C TYR A 296 -3.88 5.06 -10.56
N ASP A 297 -2.83 5.69 -10.02
CA ASP A 297 -2.96 6.55 -8.85
C ASP A 297 -3.27 8.00 -9.23
N ASN A 298 -3.07 8.34 -10.51
CA ASN A 298 -3.18 9.70 -11.04
C ASN A 298 -4.17 9.74 -12.23
N GLU A 299 -3.90 10.60 -13.21
CA GLU A 299 -4.77 10.82 -14.37
C GLU A 299 -4.64 9.74 -15.43
N LEU A 300 -5.78 9.39 -16.03
CA LEU A 300 -5.86 8.51 -17.18
C LEU A 300 -5.43 9.23 -18.45
N ASN A 301 -4.40 8.72 -19.14
CA ASN A 301 -4.07 9.17 -20.49
C ASN A 301 -4.88 8.35 -21.53
N PHE A 302 -5.93 8.94 -22.08
CA PHE A 302 -6.78 8.26 -23.07
C PHE A 302 -6.03 7.91 -24.38
N THR A 303 -5.05 8.71 -24.79
CA THR A 303 -4.20 8.44 -25.96
C THR A 303 -3.40 7.15 -25.75
N PHE A 304 -2.87 6.96 -24.54
CA PHE A 304 -2.21 5.72 -24.17
C PHE A 304 -3.15 4.51 -24.31
N PHE A 305 -4.36 4.61 -23.77
CA PHE A 305 -5.35 3.53 -23.84
C PHE A 305 -5.80 3.18 -25.26
N ARG A 306 -5.98 4.20 -26.09
CA ARG A 306 -6.25 4.04 -27.51
C ARG A 306 -5.22 3.14 -28.15
N GLU A 307 -3.94 3.42 -27.91
CA GLU A 307 -2.86 2.59 -28.43
C GLU A 307 -2.88 1.20 -27.77
N VAL A 308 -3.07 1.10 -26.45
CA VAL A 308 -3.15 -0.20 -25.76
C VAL A 308 -4.17 -1.11 -26.44
N LEU A 309 -5.38 -0.62 -26.70
CA LEU A 309 -6.45 -1.38 -27.36
C LEU A 309 -6.06 -1.89 -28.77
N GLN A 310 -5.22 -1.15 -29.50
CA GLN A 310 -4.69 -1.59 -30.80
C GLN A 310 -3.72 -2.77 -30.67
N TYR A 311 -2.95 -2.81 -29.58
CA TYR A 311 -1.98 -3.87 -29.32
C TYR A 311 -2.54 -5.01 -28.46
N LEU A 312 -3.78 -4.89 -27.97
CA LEU A 312 -4.42 -5.99 -27.25
C LEU A 312 -4.61 -7.18 -28.18
N TRP A 313 -4.08 -8.31 -27.75
CA TRP A 313 -4.18 -9.54 -28.51
C TRP A 313 -5.51 -10.25 -28.26
N SER A 314 -5.88 -11.13 -29.19
CA SER A 314 -7.24 -11.68 -29.33
C SER A 314 -7.72 -12.55 -28.17
N SER A 315 -6.85 -12.95 -27.24
CA SER A 315 -7.28 -13.72 -26.08
C SER A 315 -7.87 -12.86 -24.96
N ILE A 316 -7.68 -11.54 -24.96
CA ILE A 316 -8.21 -10.65 -23.94
C ILE A 316 -9.71 -10.46 -24.14
N LYS A 317 -10.50 -11.02 -23.21
CA LYS A 317 -11.96 -10.95 -23.19
C LYS A 317 -12.49 -9.90 -22.20
N ARG A 318 -11.71 -9.60 -21.16
CA ARG A 318 -12.08 -8.69 -20.07
C ARG A 318 -11.04 -7.59 -19.91
N PHE A 319 -11.52 -6.36 -19.95
CA PHE A 319 -10.69 -5.16 -19.89
C PHE A 319 -11.18 -4.24 -18.78
N GLU A 320 -10.28 -3.79 -17.92
CA GLU A 320 -10.64 -3.00 -16.74
C GLU A 320 -9.67 -1.84 -16.53
N VAL A 321 -10.23 -0.71 -16.09
CA VAL A 321 -9.48 0.50 -15.79
C VAL A 321 -10.00 1.07 -14.47
N HIS A 322 -9.12 1.14 -13.49
CA HIS A 322 -9.34 1.78 -12.20
C HIS A 322 -8.48 3.03 -12.15
N CYS A 323 -9.12 4.19 -12.00
CA CYS A 323 -8.41 5.44 -12.07
C CYS A 323 -9.11 6.53 -11.25
N PRO A 324 -8.38 7.24 -10.36
CA PRO A 324 -8.90 8.40 -9.69
C PRO A 324 -9.01 9.57 -10.68
N GLY A 325 -8.00 9.93 -11.47
CA GLY A 325 -8.08 11.12 -12.32
C GLY A 325 -8.51 10.85 -13.76
N ASN A 326 -8.95 11.89 -14.50
CA ASN A 326 -8.98 11.84 -15.96
C ASN A 326 -8.20 13.03 -16.54
N PHE A 327 -7.41 12.77 -17.58
CA PHE A 327 -6.94 13.82 -18.47
C PHE A 327 -8.11 14.29 -19.36
N CYS A 328 -8.56 15.52 -19.16
CA CYS A 328 -9.67 16.08 -19.93
C CYS A 328 -9.31 16.15 -21.44
N SER A 329 -10.08 15.43 -22.27
CA SER A 329 -9.80 15.21 -23.71
C SER A 329 -10.26 16.34 -24.65
N HIS A 330 -10.65 17.51 -24.12
CA HIS A 330 -11.15 18.61 -24.96
C HIS A 330 -10.19 19.06 -26.05
N ALA A 331 -8.89 18.82 -25.90
CA ALA A 331 -7.91 19.14 -26.92
C ALA A 331 -7.95 18.21 -28.16
N ASP A 332 -8.69 17.09 -28.13
CA ASP A 332 -8.47 16.00 -29.11
C ASP A 332 -9.72 15.16 -29.47
N GLN A 333 -10.91 15.75 -29.47
CA GLN A 333 -12.13 15.03 -29.90
C GLN A 333 -12.03 14.43 -31.32
N ASP A 334 -11.27 15.08 -32.23
CA ASP A 334 -11.04 14.59 -33.60
C ASP A 334 -10.10 13.37 -33.66
N GLN A 335 -9.20 13.22 -32.70
CA GLN A 335 -8.26 12.09 -32.64
C GLN A 335 -8.90 10.75 -32.26
N TYR A 336 -10.16 10.77 -31.81
CA TYR A 336 -10.91 9.56 -31.52
C TYR A 336 -11.62 8.95 -32.73
N ASN A 337 -11.58 9.57 -33.90
CA ASN A 337 -12.21 9.01 -35.10
C ASN A 337 -11.23 8.24 -36.00
N SER A 338 -9.93 8.21 -35.67
CA SER A 338 -8.86 7.72 -36.56
C SER A 338 -8.23 6.39 -36.14
N LEU A 339 -8.86 5.62 -35.24
CA LEU A 339 -8.36 4.29 -34.91
C LEU A 339 -8.58 3.34 -36.08
N LEU A 340 -7.49 2.74 -36.56
CA LEU A 340 -7.46 1.94 -37.79
C LEU A 340 -8.03 0.51 -37.62
N PHE A 341 -8.12 0.01 -36.38
CA PHE A 341 -8.45 -1.40 -36.13
C PHE A 341 -9.39 -1.56 -34.93
N PRO A 342 -10.64 -2.01 -35.13
CA PRO A 342 -11.52 -2.39 -34.03
C PRO A 342 -11.03 -3.70 -33.38
N ASN A 343 -11.17 -3.77 -32.06
CA ASN A 343 -10.93 -4.97 -31.28
C ASN A 343 -12.23 -5.80 -31.21
N TYR A 344 -12.17 -7.03 -31.70
CA TYR A 344 -13.29 -7.95 -31.75
C TYR A 344 -13.30 -8.95 -30.58
N ASP A 345 -12.38 -8.85 -29.64
CA ASP A 345 -12.23 -9.90 -28.63
C ASP A 345 -12.73 -9.49 -27.25
N ILE A 346 -12.74 -8.20 -26.94
CA ILE A 346 -13.23 -7.71 -25.65
C ILE A 346 -14.75 -7.85 -25.57
N GLU A 347 -15.21 -8.61 -24.58
CA GLU A 347 -16.61 -8.88 -24.29
C GLU A 347 -17.07 -8.15 -23.01
N TYR A 348 -16.14 -7.83 -22.11
CA TYR A 348 -16.41 -7.12 -20.86
C TYR A 348 -15.47 -5.93 -20.69
N CYS A 349 -16.03 -4.76 -20.38
CA CYS A 349 -15.29 -3.54 -20.09
C CYS A 349 -15.77 -2.94 -18.75
N LEU A 350 -14.82 -2.57 -17.88
CA LEU A 350 -15.11 -1.86 -16.63
C LEU A 350 -14.26 -0.60 -16.50
N PHE A 351 -14.90 0.50 -16.14
CA PHE A 351 -14.27 1.74 -15.72
C PHE A 351 -14.66 2.05 -14.28
N ASP A 352 -13.68 2.30 -13.43
CA ASP A 352 -13.87 2.65 -12.02
C ASP A 352 -13.36 4.05 -11.74
N LEU A 353 -14.31 4.94 -11.46
CA LEU A 353 -14.17 6.35 -11.12
C LEU A 353 -14.53 6.64 -9.66
N SER A 354 -14.58 5.61 -8.82
CA SER A 354 -14.90 5.79 -7.39
C SER A 354 -13.92 6.72 -6.67
N ASN A 355 -12.67 6.76 -7.11
CA ASN A 355 -11.65 7.62 -6.50
C ASN A 355 -11.52 8.97 -7.22
N PHE A 356 -12.53 9.38 -7.99
CA PHE A 356 -12.42 10.58 -8.80
C PHE A 356 -12.34 11.85 -7.96
N PRO A 357 -11.23 12.63 -8.02
CA PRO A 357 -11.12 13.84 -7.25
C PRO A 357 -12.16 14.84 -7.79
N LEU A 358 -13.11 15.21 -6.93
CA LEU A 358 -14.15 16.21 -7.22
C LEU A 358 -13.56 17.62 -7.41
N HIS A 359 -12.26 17.80 -7.15
CA HIS A 359 -11.54 19.07 -7.24
C HIS A 359 -10.52 19.02 -8.40
N PRO A 360 -10.92 19.41 -9.62
CA PRO A 360 -10.03 19.50 -10.76
C PRO A 360 -8.98 20.59 -10.59
N THR A 361 -7.76 20.29 -11.03
CA THR A 361 -6.61 21.21 -11.13
C THR A 361 -6.58 22.01 -12.44
N SER A 362 -7.48 21.71 -13.39
CA SER A 362 -7.54 22.34 -14.72
C SER A 362 -8.90 22.98 -15.02
N ASP A 363 -8.91 23.98 -15.92
CA ASP A 363 -10.08 24.79 -16.32
C ASP A 363 -11.29 23.99 -16.87
N CYS A 364 -11.18 22.68 -17.05
CA CYS A 364 -12.24 21.75 -17.45
C CYS A 364 -13.32 21.55 -16.34
N THR A 365 -13.36 22.43 -15.33
CA THR A 365 -14.01 22.28 -14.02
C THR A 365 -15.52 22.00 -14.00
N LYS A 366 -16.27 22.34 -15.07
CA LYS A 366 -17.74 22.24 -15.07
C LYS A 366 -18.30 21.00 -15.79
N GLN A 367 -17.52 20.31 -16.62
CA GLN A 367 -17.99 19.23 -17.51
C GLN A 367 -17.24 17.90 -17.35
N LEU A 368 -16.36 17.74 -16.36
CA LEU A 368 -15.46 16.58 -16.26
C LEU A 368 -16.13 15.19 -16.36
N PRO A 369 -17.26 14.91 -15.67
CA PRO A 369 -17.88 13.59 -15.76
C PRO A 369 -18.47 13.30 -17.14
N SER A 370 -19.03 14.31 -17.82
CA SER A 370 -19.50 14.14 -19.20
C SER A 370 -18.31 13.94 -20.15
N CYS A 371 -17.19 14.66 -19.97
CA CYS A 371 -15.99 14.46 -20.79
C CYS A 371 -15.43 13.03 -20.65
N PHE A 372 -15.39 12.50 -19.43
CA PHE A 372 -14.98 11.12 -19.20
C PHE A 372 -15.95 10.14 -19.88
N LEU A 373 -17.26 10.31 -19.66
CA LEU A 373 -18.26 9.42 -20.25
C LEU A 373 -18.15 9.43 -21.79
N THR A 374 -18.07 10.60 -22.40
CA THR A 374 -17.85 10.75 -23.84
C THR A 374 -16.55 10.06 -24.29
N ALA A 375 -15.46 10.16 -23.53
CA ALA A 375 -14.20 9.49 -23.86
C ALA A 375 -14.28 7.96 -23.71
N ALA A 376 -14.91 7.46 -22.63
CA ALA A 376 -15.13 6.04 -22.40
C ALA A 376 -16.03 5.44 -23.49
N ILE A 377 -17.13 6.12 -23.86
CA ILE A 377 -17.99 5.76 -25.00
C ILE A 377 -17.23 5.87 -26.32
N GLY A 378 -16.35 6.85 -26.45
CA GLY A 378 -15.43 6.96 -27.58
C GLY A 378 -14.57 5.70 -27.74
N LEU A 379 -14.07 5.14 -26.63
CA LEU A 379 -13.33 3.89 -26.63
C LEU A 379 -14.22 2.67 -26.97
N THR A 380 -15.47 2.63 -26.51
CA THR A 380 -16.35 1.47 -26.80
C THR A 380 -16.66 1.30 -28.28
N LYS A 381 -16.55 2.35 -29.09
CA LYS A 381 -16.66 2.26 -30.57
C LYS A 381 -15.71 1.24 -31.18
N TYR A 382 -14.61 0.94 -30.48
CA TYR A 382 -13.58 0.02 -30.91
C TYR A 382 -13.74 -1.37 -30.30
N LEU A 383 -14.78 -1.60 -29.52
CA LEU A 383 -15.05 -2.87 -28.83
C LEU A 383 -16.32 -3.49 -29.43
N LEU A 384 -16.24 -3.96 -30.67
CA LEU A 384 -17.43 -4.37 -31.44
C LEU A 384 -18.15 -5.60 -30.86
N ASN A 385 -17.43 -6.43 -30.10
CA ASN A 385 -17.98 -7.60 -29.41
C ASN A 385 -18.28 -7.37 -27.92
N LEU A 386 -18.28 -6.12 -27.48
CA LEU A 386 -18.62 -5.76 -26.11
C LEU A 386 -20.06 -6.20 -25.79
N GLN A 387 -20.19 -7.03 -24.77
CA GLN A 387 -21.47 -7.52 -24.25
C GLN A 387 -21.81 -6.86 -22.92
N TYR A 388 -20.80 -6.58 -22.09
CA TYR A 388 -20.96 -6.06 -20.74
C TYR A 388 -20.13 -4.79 -20.55
N PHE A 389 -20.80 -3.69 -20.21
CA PHE A 389 -20.14 -2.45 -19.81
C PHE A 389 -20.49 -2.13 -18.36
N GLN A 390 -19.47 -1.85 -17.55
CA GLN A 390 -19.65 -1.44 -16.16
C GLN A 390 -18.93 -0.12 -15.89
N LEU A 391 -19.63 0.81 -15.24
CA LEU A 391 -19.07 2.05 -14.75
C LEU A 391 -19.28 2.12 -13.23
N ILE A 392 -18.21 2.34 -12.46
CA ILE A 392 -18.27 2.60 -11.02
C ILE A 392 -18.01 4.09 -10.80
N THR A 393 -18.82 4.76 -10.00
CA THR A 393 -18.68 6.19 -9.71
C THR A 393 -19.24 6.57 -8.35
N ASN A 394 -19.00 7.81 -7.91
CA ASN A 394 -19.59 8.36 -6.70
C ASN A 394 -20.93 9.04 -6.99
N MET A 395 -21.76 9.18 -5.94
CA MET A 395 -23.08 9.81 -6.03
C MET A 395 -23.08 11.19 -6.71
N ASP A 396 -22.08 12.02 -6.43
CA ASP A 396 -21.97 13.40 -6.94
C ASP A 396 -21.83 13.49 -8.46
N SER A 397 -21.42 12.40 -9.11
CA SER A 397 -21.21 12.32 -10.56
C SER A 397 -22.40 11.74 -11.32
N VAL A 398 -23.34 11.08 -10.63
CA VAL A 398 -24.41 10.29 -11.28
C VAL A 398 -25.28 11.16 -12.17
N SER A 399 -25.72 12.33 -11.71
CA SER A 399 -26.59 13.22 -12.48
C SER A 399 -25.99 13.63 -13.82
N LYS A 400 -24.67 13.76 -13.89
CA LYS A 400 -23.91 14.10 -15.11
C LYS A 400 -23.64 12.89 -16.00
N LEU A 401 -23.72 11.67 -15.46
CA LEU A 401 -23.53 10.42 -16.19
C LEU A 401 -24.85 9.86 -16.75
N LEU A 402 -26.01 10.34 -16.28
CA LEU A 402 -27.32 9.97 -16.81
C LEU A 402 -27.70 10.83 -18.04
N ASP A 403 -26.76 11.01 -18.97
CA ASP A 403 -27.03 11.62 -20.28
C ASP A 403 -27.57 10.56 -21.25
N LEU A 404 -28.84 10.70 -21.62
CA LEU A 404 -29.53 9.79 -22.53
C LEU A 404 -28.81 9.62 -23.88
N ASN A 405 -28.32 10.72 -24.46
CA ASN A 405 -27.75 10.72 -25.81
C ASN A 405 -26.45 9.94 -25.85
N GLU A 406 -25.64 10.04 -24.80
CA GLU A 406 -24.38 9.32 -24.68
C GLU A 406 -24.61 7.80 -24.58
N TRP A 407 -25.57 7.33 -23.79
CA TRP A 407 -25.88 5.90 -23.72
C TRP A 407 -26.48 5.33 -25.02
N ILE A 408 -27.35 6.10 -25.68
CA ILE A 408 -27.86 5.76 -27.03
C ILE A 408 -26.68 5.62 -28.00
N ARG A 409 -25.77 6.60 -27.99
CA ARG A 409 -24.57 6.60 -28.82
C ARG A 409 -23.71 5.37 -28.53
N MET A 410 -23.47 5.02 -27.26
CA MET A 410 -22.69 3.82 -26.92
C MET A 410 -23.33 2.55 -27.50
N THR A 411 -24.63 2.39 -27.28
CA THR A 411 -25.39 1.19 -27.70
C THR A 411 -25.43 1.06 -29.22
N SER A 412 -25.49 2.18 -29.95
CA SER A 412 -25.47 2.14 -31.42
C SER A 412 -24.13 1.65 -32.00
N HIS A 413 -23.02 1.81 -31.26
CA HIS A 413 -21.70 1.35 -31.70
C HIS A 413 -21.36 -0.07 -31.23
N CYS A 414 -22.08 -0.59 -30.22
CA CYS A 414 -21.84 -1.91 -29.64
C CYS A 414 -23.07 -2.81 -29.87
N PRO A 415 -23.24 -3.41 -31.06
CA PRO A 415 -24.45 -4.15 -31.41
C PRO A 415 -24.66 -5.43 -30.57
N ARG A 416 -23.62 -5.90 -29.87
CA ARG A 416 -23.68 -7.08 -28.98
C ARG A 416 -23.88 -6.73 -27.51
N LEU A 417 -24.03 -5.44 -27.19
CA LEU A 417 -24.15 -4.98 -25.81
C LEU A 417 -25.45 -5.49 -25.18
N THR A 418 -25.35 -6.41 -24.22
CA THR A 418 -26.51 -6.98 -23.52
C THR A 418 -26.72 -6.33 -22.15
N LYS A 419 -25.68 -5.78 -21.54
CA LYS A 419 -25.79 -5.20 -20.20
C LYS A 419 -24.88 -3.98 -19.99
N VAL A 420 -25.47 -2.94 -19.43
CA VAL A 420 -24.82 -1.73 -18.93
C VAL A 420 -25.11 -1.61 -17.45
N THR A 421 -24.07 -1.51 -16.61
CA THR A 421 -24.21 -1.38 -15.16
C THR A 421 -23.52 -0.12 -14.66
N LEU A 422 -24.27 0.78 -14.04
CA LEU A 422 -23.76 1.93 -13.31
C LEU A 422 -23.78 1.62 -11.80
N ARG A 423 -22.62 1.35 -11.21
CA ARG A 423 -22.48 1.19 -9.77
C ARG A 423 -22.16 2.53 -9.13
N VAL A 424 -22.99 2.96 -8.20
CA VAL A 424 -22.89 4.21 -7.49
C VAL A 424 -22.47 3.92 -6.06
N LEU A 425 -21.32 4.44 -5.64
CA LEU A 425 -20.87 4.37 -4.26
C LEU A 425 -21.41 5.57 -3.50
N GLY A 426 -22.06 5.32 -2.35
CA GLY A 426 -22.51 6.38 -1.44
C GLY A 426 -23.81 6.06 -0.73
N ARG A 427 -24.00 6.64 0.46
CA ARG A 427 -25.13 6.34 1.37
C ARG A 427 -26.51 6.86 0.92
N MET A 428 -26.65 7.34 -0.31
CA MET A 428 -27.89 7.97 -0.78
C MET A 428 -28.65 7.06 -1.75
N LYS A 429 -29.98 7.06 -1.62
CA LYS A 429 -30.88 6.43 -2.59
C LYS A 429 -31.11 7.38 -3.77
N ALA A 430 -31.47 6.83 -4.92
CA ALA A 430 -31.97 7.63 -6.04
C ALA A 430 -33.17 8.47 -5.57
N ASP A 431 -33.18 9.75 -5.96
CA ASP A 431 -34.39 10.56 -5.89
C ASP A 431 -35.34 10.22 -7.07
N ASP A 432 -36.52 10.83 -7.06
CA ASP A 432 -37.54 10.59 -8.08
C ASP A 432 -37.07 11.03 -9.48
N GLU A 433 -36.32 12.13 -9.58
CA GLU A 433 -35.78 12.64 -10.85
C GLU A 433 -34.77 11.66 -11.45
N MET A 434 -33.84 11.16 -10.63
CA MET A 434 -32.85 10.17 -11.04
C MET A 434 -33.51 8.86 -11.45
N SER A 435 -34.50 8.42 -10.68
CA SER A 435 -35.27 7.21 -10.99
C SER A 435 -35.98 7.33 -12.34
N GLN A 436 -36.56 8.50 -12.63
CA GLN A 436 -37.20 8.78 -13.92
C GLN A 436 -36.21 8.74 -15.08
N LYS A 437 -35.03 9.36 -14.93
CA LYS A 437 -33.96 9.32 -15.97
C LYS A 437 -33.45 7.91 -16.23
N ILE A 438 -33.31 7.09 -15.19
CA ILE A 438 -32.89 5.68 -15.33
C ILE A 438 -33.90 4.89 -16.18
N VAL A 439 -35.20 5.08 -15.92
CA VAL A 439 -36.27 4.45 -16.71
C VAL A 439 -36.28 4.95 -18.15
N GLU A 440 -36.09 6.24 -18.36
CA GLU A 440 -35.99 6.85 -19.69
C GLU A 440 -34.84 6.23 -20.50
N ILE A 441 -33.64 6.14 -19.91
CA ILE A 441 -32.48 5.50 -20.54
C ILE A 441 -32.77 4.04 -20.86
N GLN A 442 -33.30 3.26 -19.90
CA GLN A 442 -33.62 1.86 -20.12
C GLN A 442 -34.61 1.66 -21.30
N ASN A 443 -35.66 2.48 -21.39
CA ASN A 443 -36.64 2.41 -22.47
C ASN A 443 -36.01 2.74 -23.83
N ALA A 444 -35.16 3.75 -23.88
CA ALA A 444 -34.45 4.12 -25.11
C ALA A 444 -33.48 3.03 -25.56
N LEU A 445 -32.73 2.42 -24.64
CA LEU A 445 -31.81 1.33 -24.96
C LEU A 445 -32.56 0.08 -25.45
N CYS A 446 -33.70 -0.27 -24.83
CA CYS A 446 -34.55 -1.37 -25.29
C CYS A 446 -35.08 -1.17 -26.72
N THR A 447 -35.29 0.08 -27.13
CA THR A 447 -35.76 0.40 -28.48
C THR A 447 -34.67 0.17 -29.53
N LEU A 448 -33.40 0.42 -29.18
CA LEU A 448 -32.24 0.22 -30.05
C LEU A 448 -31.79 -1.25 -30.09
N SER A 449 -31.84 -1.92 -28.95
CA SER A 449 -31.43 -3.30 -28.77
C SER A 449 -32.32 -3.96 -27.73
N GLN A 450 -33.21 -4.84 -28.18
CA GLN A 450 -34.24 -5.47 -27.35
C GLN A 450 -33.69 -6.21 -26.12
N ASN A 451 -32.41 -6.60 -26.17
CA ASN A 451 -31.76 -7.38 -25.12
C ASN A 451 -30.88 -6.53 -24.17
N THR A 452 -30.72 -5.22 -24.40
CA THR A 452 -29.84 -4.38 -23.60
C THR A 452 -30.50 -3.97 -22.28
N GLN A 453 -29.92 -4.42 -21.17
CA GLN A 453 -30.33 -4.05 -19.81
C GLN A 453 -29.45 -2.91 -19.28
N PHE A 454 -30.07 -1.85 -18.77
CA PHE A 454 -29.45 -0.73 -18.08
C PHE A 454 -29.79 -0.80 -16.59
N GLN A 455 -28.77 -1.07 -15.77
CA GLN A 455 -28.95 -1.25 -14.32
C GLN A 455 -28.14 -0.21 -13.55
N VAL A 456 -28.78 0.47 -12.60
CA VAL A 456 -28.08 1.30 -11.61
C VAL A 456 -28.12 0.62 -10.25
N ILE A 457 -26.95 0.46 -9.60
CA ILE A 457 -26.80 -0.21 -8.31
C ILE A 457 -26.19 0.78 -7.32
N PHE A 458 -26.91 1.09 -6.25
CA PHE A 458 -26.44 1.95 -5.16
C PHE A 458 -25.84 1.08 -4.04
N HIS A 459 -24.63 1.41 -3.60
CA HIS A 459 -23.86 0.70 -2.57
C HIS A 459 -23.66 1.52 -1.30
#